data_AF-A0A0D2V680-F1
#
_entry.id   AF-A0A0D2V680-F1
#
_cell.length_a   1.000
_cell.length_b   1.000
_cell.length_c   1.000
_cell.angle_alpha   90.00
_cell.angle_beta   90.00
_cell.angle_gamma   90.00
#
_symmetry.space_group_name_H-M   'P 1'
#
loop_
_entity.id
_entity.type
_entity.pdbx_description
1 polymer ?
#
loop_
_entity_poly.entity_id
_entity_poly.type
_entity_poly.pdbx_seq_one_letter_code
_entity_poly.pdbx_strand_id
1 'polypeptide(L)'
;MPLYGDHVAVILSVMLLHFTGFFVGYISAAICRFREAERRAISIEVGMQNSSLGVVLATTHFTSPVVALPSAMSAVIMNIMGSSLGFFWRQISGSKQELEDQE
;
A
#
# COMPACT_ATOMS: atom_id res chain seq x y z
N MET A 1 -5.74 16.53 -26.90
CA MET A 1 -6.23 16.72 -25.51
C MET A 1 -5.46 15.76 -24.60
N PRO A 2 -4.19 16.06 -24.23
CA PRO A 2 -3.30 15.11 -23.54
C PRO A 2 -3.30 15.23 -22.01
N LEU A 3 -3.74 16.37 -21.46
CA LEU A 3 -3.53 16.70 -20.03
C LEU A 3 -4.20 15.73 -19.04
N TYR A 4 -5.35 15.14 -19.40
CA TYR A 4 -6.03 14.18 -18.52
C TYR A 4 -5.37 12.79 -18.51
N GLY A 5 -4.73 12.38 -19.60
CA GLY A 5 -4.14 11.05 -19.72
C GLY A 5 -2.97 10.86 -18.75
N ASP A 6 -2.13 11.88 -18.61
CA ASP A 6 -0.90 11.81 -17.80
C ASP A 6 -1.20 11.67 -16.31
N HIS A 7 -2.18 12.41 -15.79
CA HIS A 7 -2.59 12.31 -14.38
C HIS A 7 -3.26 10.98 -14.05
N VAL A 8 -4.12 10.48 -14.95
CA VAL A 8 -4.75 9.16 -14.81
C VAL A 8 -3.69 8.06 -14.82
N ALA A 9 -2.69 8.15 -15.71
CA ALA A 9 -1.59 7.20 -15.76
C ALA A 9 -0.79 7.19 -14.45
N VAL A 10 -0.51 8.35 -13.85
CA VAL A 10 0.15 8.44 -12.53
C VAL A 10 -0.67 7.76 -11.44
N ILE A 11 -1.97 8.05 -11.36
CA ILE A 11 -2.87 7.46 -10.35
C ILE A 11 -2.90 5.93 -10.49
N LEU A 12 -3.08 5.43 -11.72
CA LEU A 12 -3.09 4.00 -11.99
C LEU A 12 -1.74 3.35 -11.65
N SER A 13 -0.63 4.00 -12.00
CA SER A 13 0.72 3.50 -11.69
C SER A 13 0.95 3.40 -10.19
N VAL A 14 0.54 4.42 -9.42
CA VAL A 14 0.66 4.44 -7.96
C VAL A 14 -0.26 3.38 -7.32
N MET A 15 -1.50 3.23 -7.80
CA MET A 15 -2.40 2.16 -7.34
C MET A 15 -1.79 0.78 -7.56
N LEU A 16 -1.25 0.51 -8.75
CA LEU A 16 -0.62 -0.76 -9.08
C LEU A 16 0.66 -0.99 -8.25
N LEU A 17 1.44 0.06 -8.00
CA LEU A 17 2.64 0.00 -7.16
C LEU A 17 2.30 -0.47 -5.74
N HIS A 18 1.33 0.16 -5.08
CA HIS A 18 0.94 -0.23 -3.73
C HIS A 18 0.24 -1.58 -3.70
N PHE A 19 -0.66 -1.87 -4.65
CA PHE A 19 -1.28 -3.19 -4.76
C PHE A 19 -0.22 -4.29 -4.83
N THR A 20 0.76 -4.11 -5.70
CA THR A 20 1.88 -5.04 -5.86
C THR A 20 2.73 -5.10 -4.60
N GLY A 21 3.01 -3.98 -3.94
CA GLY A 21 3.75 -3.93 -2.68
C GLY A 21 3.08 -4.75 -1.58
N PHE A 22 1.78 -4.55 -1.34
CA PHE A 22 1.02 -5.35 -0.37
C PHE A 22 1.03 -6.84 -0.73
N PHE A 23 0.77 -7.15 -2.00
CA PHE A 23 0.69 -8.54 -2.49
C PHE A 23 2.05 -9.25 -2.37
N VAL A 24 3.11 -8.66 -2.91
CA VAL A 24 4.47 -9.23 -2.87
C VAL A 24 4.98 -9.31 -1.43
N GLY A 25 4.69 -8.34 -0.57
CA GLY A 25 5.04 -8.39 0.85
C GLY A 25 4.38 -9.58 1.56
N TYR A 26 3.08 -9.81 1.30
CA TYR A 26 2.38 -10.97 1.87
C TYR A 26 2.93 -12.30 1.34
N ILE A 27 3.09 -12.42 0.01
CA ILE A 27 3.53 -13.65 -0.64
C ILE A 27 4.97 -13.98 -0.28
N SER A 28 5.88 -13.00 -0.25
CA SER A 28 7.27 -13.22 0.17
C SER A 28 7.34 -13.73 1.62
N ALA A 29 6.56 -13.13 2.53
CA ALA A 29 6.47 -13.63 3.90
C ALA A 29 5.86 -15.05 3.99
N ALA A 30 4.90 -15.36 3.12
CA ALA A 30 4.32 -16.70 3.03
C ALA A 30 5.32 -17.74 2.51
N ILE A 31 6.13 -17.41 1.49
CA ILE A 31 7.21 -18.26 0.98
C ILE A 31 8.25 -18.52 2.08
N CYS A 32 8.56 -17.50 2.89
CA CYS A 32 9.44 -17.63 4.06
C CYS A 32 8.78 -18.36 5.26
N ARG A 33 7.54 -18.83 5.13
CA ARG A 33 6.80 -19.61 6.15
C ARG A 33 6.54 -18.86 7.47
N PHE A 34 6.48 -17.54 7.46
CA PHE A 34 6.07 -16.76 8.64
C PHE A 34 4.63 -17.07 9.07
N ARG A 35 4.26 -16.73 10.31
CA ARG A 35 2.87 -16.86 10.80
C ARG A 35 1.99 -15.77 10.20
N GLU A 36 0.68 -15.97 10.21
CA GLU A 36 -0.28 -15.06 9.57
C GLU A 36 -0.15 -13.61 10.06
N ALA A 37 0.05 -13.39 11.37
CA ALA A 37 0.24 -12.05 11.92
C ALA A 37 1.48 -11.35 11.35
N GLU A 38 2.60 -12.07 11.22
CA GLU A 38 3.84 -11.56 10.66
C GLU A 38 3.71 -11.30 9.15
N ARG A 39 3.02 -12.18 8.41
CA ARG A 39 2.76 -11.96 6.97
C ARG A 39 1.96 -10.70 6.72
N ARG A 40 0.92 -10.45 7.55
CA ARG A 40 0.12 -9.22 7.48
C ARG A 40 0.95 -8.00 7.80
N ALA A 41 1.78 -8.07 8.85
CA ALA A 41 2.69 -6.97 9.21
C ALA A 41 3.67 -6.66 8.08
N ILE A 42 4.33 -7.67 7.51
CA ILE A 42 5.28 -7.51 6.40
C ILE A 42 4.59 -6.98 5.14
N SER A 43 3.39 -7.47 4.82
CA SER A 43 2.58 -6.94 3.71
C SER A 43 2.31 -5.43 3.86
N ILE A 44 1.94 -4.99 5.06
CA ILE A 44 1.71 -3.57 5.35
C ILE A 44 3.01 -2.78 5.27
N GLU A 45 4.09 -3.25 5.89
CA GLU A 45 5.39 -2.54 5.87
C GLU A 45 5.93 -2.37 4.44
N VAL A 46 5.78 -3.38 3.58
CA VAL A 46 6.22 -3.31 2.18
C VAL A 46 5.31 -2.42 1.33
N GLY A 47 3.99 -2.48 1.54
CA GLY A 47 3.03 -1.68 0.80
C GLY A 47 2.97 -0.21 1.23
N MET A 48 3.30 0.08 2.49
CA MET A 48 3.27 1.42 3.08
C MET A 48 4.66 2.06 3.03
N GLN A 49 4.89 2.88 2.01
CA GLN A 49 6.18 3.56 1.84
C GLN A 49 6.17 4.97 2.44
N ASN A 50 7.34 5.51 2.77
CA ASN A 50 7.45 6.89 3.24
C ASN A 50 7.31 7.89 2.08
N SER A 51 6.07 8.28 1.81
CA SER A 51 5.73 9.24 0.76
C SER A 51 6.26 10.67 1.03
N SER A 52 6.47 11.05 2.28
CA SER A 52 7.02 12.38 2.64
C SER A 52 8.46 12.51 2.20
N LEU A 53 9.27 11.46 2.39
CA LEU A 53 10.65 11.42 1.93
C LEU A 53 10.73 11.55 0.39
N GLY A 54 9.83 10.87 -0.32
CA GLY A 54 9.77 10.96 -1.78
C GLY A 54 9.42 12.35 -2.29
N VAL A 55 8.50 13.07 -1.64
CA VAL A 55 8.19 14.47 -1.96
C VAL A 55 9.42 15.36 -1.72
N VAL A 56 10.08 15.20 -0.57
CA VAL A 56 11.28 15.99 -0.22
C VAL A 56 12.41 15.76 -1.22
N LEU A 57 12.69 14.51 -1.60
CA LEU A 57 13.70 14.20 -2.60
C LEU A 57 13.34 14.76 -3.97
N ALA A 58 12.08 14.66 -4.37
CA ALA A 58 11.60 15.20 -5.63
C ALA A 58 11.77 16.72 -5.71
N THR A 59 11.36 17.45 -4.68
CA THR A 59 11.46 18.91 -4.66
C THR A 59 12.88 19.43 -4.46
N THR A 60 13.75 18.65 -3.81
CA THR A 60 15.15 19.03 -3.57
C THR A 60 16.02 18.83 -4.81
N HIS A 61 15.79 17.76 -5.58
CA HIS A 61 16.70 17.35 -6.65
C HIS A 61 16.18 17.58 -8.07
N PHE A 62 14.88 17.87 -8.26
CA PHE A 62 14.32 18.12 -9.58
C PHE A 62 13.71 19.51 -9.68
N THR A 63 13.99 20.21 -10.79
CA THR A 63 13.45 21.56 -11.04
C THR A 63 11.94 21.54 -11.32
N SER A 64 11.43 20.43 -11.88
CA SER A 64 10.02 20.33 -12.23
C SER A 64 9.17 19.86 -11.05
N PRO A 65 8.17 20.65 -10.61
CA PRO A 65 7.35 20.30 -9.44
C PRO A 65 6.45 19.08 -9.70
N VAL A 66 6.19 18.71 -10.96
CA VAL A 66 5.37 17.54 -11.32
C VAL A 66 5.99 16.22 -10.86
N VAL A 67 7.30 16.18 -10.62
CA VAL A 67 8.02 14.98 -10.16
C VAL A 67 7.61 14.60 -8.73
N ALA A 68 7.12 15.55 -7.93
CA ALA A 68 6.58 15.28 -6.59
C ALA A 68 5.16 14.67 -6.61
N LEU A 69 4.46 14.77 -7.75
CA LEU A 69 3.05 14.36 -7.85
C LEU A 69 2.82 12.87 -7.52
N PRO A 70 3.60 11.89 -8.03
CA PRO A 70 3.40 10.49 -7.69
C PRO A 70 3.56 10.23 -6.18
N SER A 71 4.55 10.86 -5.55
CA SER A 71 4.82 10.70 -4.11
C SER A 71 3.71 11.31 -3.25
N ALA A 72 3.17 12.47 -3.65
CA ALA A 72 2.03 13.08 -2.96
C ALA A 72 0.76 12.23 -3.08
N MET A 73 0.47 11.70 -4.27
CA MET A 73 -0.69 10.83 -4.50
C MET A 73 -0.57 9.47 -3.79
N SER A 74 0.65 8.93 -3.74
CA SER A 74 1.00 7.71 -3.01
C SER A 74 0.55 7.76 -1.55
N ALA A 75 0.77 8.89 -0.86
CA ALA A 75 0.36 9.05 0.53
C ALA A 75 -1.14 8.80 0.76
N VAL A 76 -2.00 9.28 -0.15
CA VAL A 76 -3.45 9.09 -0.03
C VAL A 76 -3.83 7.66 -0.39
N ILE A 77 -3.34 7.16 -1.52
CA ILE A 77 -3.71 5.85 -2.06
C ILE A 77 -3.29 4.72 -1.12
N MET A 78 -2.03 4.74 -0.63
CA MET A 78 -1.51 3.69 0.24
C MET A 78 -2.26 3.64 1.59
N ASN A 79 -2.62 4.80 2.15
CA ASN A 79 -3.36 4.88 3.41
C ASN A 79 -4.77 4.32 3.26
N ILE A 80 -5.47 4.63 2.15
CA ILE A 80 -6.78 4.06 1.86
C ILE A 80 -6.67 2.53 1.71
N MET A 81 -5.75 2.05 0.88
CA MET A 81 -5.57 0.62 0.63
C MET A 81 -5.15 -0.16 1.88
N GLY A 82 -4.17 0.36 2.64
CA GLY A 82 -3.70 -0.24 3.88
C GLY A 82 -4.78 -0.30 4.95
N SER A 83 -5.57 0.78 5.09
CA SER A 83 -6.71 0.80 6.03
C SER A 83 -7.81 -0.19 5.63
N SER A 84 -8.13 -0.27 4.33
CA SER A 84 -9.09 -1.25 3.82
C SER A 84 -8.61 -2.69 4.04
N LEU A 85 -7.34 -2.98 3.80
CA LEU A 85 -6.75 -4.30 4.01
C LEU A 85 -6.73 -4.68 5.50
N GLY A 86 -6.35 -3.74 6.37
CA GLY A 86 -6.42 -3.91 7.83
C GLY A 86 -7.84 -4.16 8.33
N PHE A 87 -8.83 -3.44 7.78
CA PHE A 87 -10.25 -3.66 8.07
C PHE A 87 -10.70 -5.07 7.65
N PHE A 88 -10.35 -5.49 6.43
CA PHE A 88 -10.68 -6.81 5.90
C PHE A 88 -10.13 -7.94 6.77
N TRP A 89 -8.86 -7.86 7.16
CA TRP A 89 -8.26 -8.84 8.06
C TRP A 89 -8.89 -8.86 9.45
N ARG A 90 -9.32 -7.70 9.97
CA ARG A 90 -10.06 -7.63 11.25
C ARG A 90 -11.38 -8.38 11.17
N GLN A 91 -12.13 -8.24 10.08
CA GLN A 91 -13.40 -8.96 9.89
C GLN A 91 -13.19 -10.48 9.83
N ILE A 92 -12.17 -10.95 9.13
CA ILE A 92 -11.85 -12.39 9.05
C ILE A 92 -11.43 -12.95 10.41
N SER A 93 -10.56 -12.24 11.14
CA SER A 93 -10.09 -12.69 12.44
C SER A 93 -11.20 -12.69 13.50
N GLY A 94 -12.10 -11.71 13.49
CA GLY A 94 -13.26 -11.67 14.37
C GLY A 94 -14.21 -12.85 14.13
N SER A 95 -14.50 -13.17 12.88
CA SER A 95 -15.33 -14.34 12.51
C SER A 95 -14.72 -15.66 12.97
N LYS A 96 -13.38 -15.78 13.07
CA LYS A 96 -12.73 -17.03 13.47
C LYS A 96 -12.82 -17.27 14.97
N GLN A 97 -12.67 -16.22 15.79
CA GLN A 97 -12.85 -16.32 17.24
C GLN A 97 -14.29 -16.69 17.62
N GLU A 98 -15.29 -16.10 16.96
CA GLU A 98 -16.70 -16.36 17.28
C GLU A 98 -17.14 -17.80 16.97
N LEU A 99 -16.46 -18.49 16.06
CA LEU A 99 -16.66 -19.92 15.77
C LEU A 99 -15.95 -20.81 16.80
N GLU A 100 -14.75 -20.44 17.25
CA GLU A 100 -14.00 -21.15 18.29
C GLU A 100 -14.67 -21.03 19.68
N ASP A 101 -15.35 -19.92 19.97
CA ASP A 101 -16.08 -19.71 21.23
C ASP A 101 -17.43 -20.47 21.30
N GLN A 102 -17.92 -21.03 20.18
CA GLN A 102 -19.17 -21.79 20.10
C GLN A 102 -18.99 -23.33 20.04
N GLU A 103 -17.76 -23.82 19.96
CA GLU A 103 -17.39 -25.26 20.00
C GLU A 103 -16.99 -25.68 21.43
#